data_AF-A0A9D8APR7-F1
#
_entry.id   AF-A0A9D8APR7-F1
#
_cell.length_a   1.000
_cell.length_b   1.000
_cell.length_c   1.000
_cell.angle_alpha   90.00
_cell.angle_beta   90.00
_cell.angle_gamma   90.00
#
_symmetry.space_group_name_H-M   'P 1'
#
loop_
_entity.id
_entity.type
_entity.pdbx_description
1 polymer ?
#
loop_
_entity_poly.entity_id
_entity_poly.type
_entity_poly.pdbx_seq_one_letter_code
_entity_poly.pdbx_strand_id
1 'polypeptide(L)' 'MAQVYEGQVDVTYYDAALPEIREQFADVVQTAGSRYWPFPLVMVDDRVVMAGDVDVYKLTSLLDQKLSA' A
#
# COMPACT_ATOMS: atom_id res chain seq x y z
N MET A 1 -4.17 -7.05 14.71
CA MET A 1 -2.95 -6.77 13.91
C MET A 1 -2.44 -5.35 14.09
N ALA A 2 -3.30 -4.32 14.13
CA ALA A 2 -2.88 -2.96 14.49
C ALA A 2 -2.12 -2.87 15.84
N GLN A 3 -2.45 -3.73 16.82
CA GLN A 3 -1.75 -3.80 18.11
C GLN A 3 -0.25 -4.19 18.02
N VAL A 4 0.21 -4.85 16.95
CA VAL A 4 1.61 -5.31 16.85
C VAL A 4 2.54 -4.17 16.44
N TYR A 5 2.02 -3.15 15.75
CA TYR A 5 2.80 -2.02 15.22
C TYR A 5 2.35 -0.68 15.81
N GLU A 6 1.74 -0.71 17.00
CA GLU A 6 1.15 0.46 17.64
C GLU A 6 2.22 1.54 17.85
N GLY A 7 2.00 2.73 17.26
CA GLY A 7 2.93 3.86 17.30
C GLY A 7 4.15 3.75 16.36
N GLN A 8 4.31 2.65 15.62
CA GLN A 8 5.42 2.44 14.69
C GLN A 8 4.99 2.55 13.22
N VAL A 9 3.74 2.25 12.91
CA VAL A 9 3.19 2.29 11.54
C VAL A 9 1.91 3.11 11.55
N ASP A 10 1.83 4.08 10.64
CA ASP A 10 0.59 4.78 10.32
C ASP A 10 -0.04 4.14 9.08
N VAL A 11 -1.36 3.92 9.14
CA VAL A 11 -2.11 3.25 8.07
C VAL A 11 -3.23 4.17 7.63
N THR A 12 -3.11 4.68 6.42
CA THR A 12 -4.15 5.50 5.78
C THR A 12 -4.75 4.75 4.60
N TYR A 13 -6.08 4.74 4.54
CA TYR A 13 -6.84 4.22 3.40
C TYR A 13 -7.22 5.36 2.45
N TYR A 14 -7.06 5.11 1.15
CA TYR A 14 -7.47 6.02 0.10
C TYR A 14 -8.40 5.30 -0.88
N ASP A 15 -9.55 5.91 -1.17
CA ASP A 15 -10.47 5.41 -2.18
C ASP A 15 -10.08 5.93 -3.57
N ALA A 16 -9.51 5.04 -4.40
CA ALA A 16 -9.10 5.36 -5.76
C ALA A 16 -10.27 5.64 -6.72
N ALA A 17 -11.53 5.50 -6.29
CA ALA A 17 -12.69 5.97 -7.05
C ALA A 17 -12.87 7.50 -6.97
N LEU A 18 -12.33 8.15 -5.94
CA LEU A 18 -12.44 9.60 -5.73
C LEU A 18 -11.49 10.36 -6.67
N PRO A 19 -11.98 11.36 -7.44
CA PRO A 19 -11.16 12.13 -8.39
C PRO A 19 -9.90 12.74 -7.77
N GLU A 20 -10.02 13.33 -6.58
CA GLU A 20 -8.92 13.97 -5.85
C GLU A 20 -7.82 12.97 -5.46
N ILE A 21 -8.19 11.75 -5.10
CA ILE A 21 -7.24 10.68 -4.81
C ILE A 21 -6.57 10.20 -6.10
N ARG A 22 -7.33 10.08 -7.19
CA ARG A 22 -6.76 9.71 -8.50
C ARG A 22 -5.79 10.76 -9.02
N GLU A 23 -6.04 12.04 -8.76
CA GLU A 23 -5.12 13.12 -9.10
C GLU A 23 -3.87 13.07 -8.21
N GLN A 24 -4.05 12.95 -6.90
CA GLN A 24 -2.95 12.84 -5.93
C GLN A 24 -2.01 11.66 -6.22
N PHE A 25 -2.56 10.51 -6.62
CA PHE A 25 -1.81 9.29 -6.90
C PHE A 25 -1.79 8.92 -8.39
N ALA A 26 -1.87 9.93 -9.28
CA ALA A 26 -2.01 9.72 -10.73
C ALA A 26 -0.97 8.76 -11.29
N ASP A 27 0.30 8.93 -10.92
CA ASP A 27 1.40 8.08 -11.39
C ASP A 27 1.24 6.62 -10.96
N VAL A 28 0.79 6.38 -9.73
CA VAL A 28 0.55 5.05 -9.18
C VAL A 28 -0.60 4.37 -9.91
N VAL A 29 -1.72 5.08 -10.09
CA VAL A 29 -2.92 4.57 -10.76
C VAL A 29 -2.65 4.29 -12.23
N GLN A 30 -1.92 5.17 -12.93
CA GLN A 30 -1.52 4.96 -14.32
C GLN A 30 -0.57 3.76 -14.46
N THR A 31 0.42 3.65 -13.56
CA THR A 31 1.34 2.50 -13.54
C THR A 31 0.58 1.20 -13.31
N ALA A 32 -0.33 1.18 -12.34
CA ALA A 32 -1.16 0.01 -12.06
C ALA A 32 -2.02 -0.38 -13.27
N GLY A 33 -2.66 0.60 -13.92
CA GLY A 33 -3.44 0.37 -15.14
C GLY A 33 -2.61 -0.18 -16.29
N SER A 34 -1.45 0.41 -16.58
CA SER A 34 -0.56 -0.04 -17.67
C SER A 34 0.01 -1.45 -17.44
N ARG A 35 0.16 -1.87 -16.18
CA ARG A 35 0.66 -3.19 -15.78
C ARG A 35 -0.44 -4.19 -15.45
N TYR A 36 -1.71 -3.82 -15.63
CA TYR A 36 -2.88 -4.64 -15.27
C TYR A 36 -2.85 -5.09 -13.80
N TRP A 37 -2.34 -4.26 -12.91
CA TRP A 37 -2.32 -4.56 -11.48
C TRP A 37 -3.71 -4.42 -10.89
N PRO A 38 -4.25 -5.50 -10.29
CA PRO A 38 -5.54 -5.43 -9.62
C PRO A 38 -5.45 -4.58 -8.35
N PHE A 39 -6.57 -3.96 -7.98
CA PHE A 39 -6.76 -3.36 -6.66
C PHE A 39 -7.12 -4.44 -5.61
N PRO A 40 -6.88 -4.19 -4.32
CA PRO A 40 -6.24 -3.01 -3.73
C PRO A 40 -4.74 -2.92 -4.05
N LEU A 41 -4.21 -1.69 -4.04
CA LEU A 41 -2.76 -1.45 -4.07
C LEU A 41 -2.31 -1.12 -2.65
N VAL A 42 -1.24 -1.76 -2.20
CA VAL A 42 -0.62 -1.47 -0.89
C VAL A 42 0.69 -0.76 -1.13
N MET A 43 0.85 0.39 -0.47
CA MET A 43 2.06 1.20 -0.54
C MET A 43 2.75 1.26 0.82
N VAL A 44 4.08 1.23 0.82
CA VAL A 44 4.94 1.49 1.98
C VAL A 44 6.05 2.43 1.53
N ASP A 45 6.22 3.56 2.22
CA ASP A 45 7.17 4.62 1.85
C ASP A 45 7.06 5.03 0.37
N ASP A 46 5.85 5.39 -0.06
CA ASP A 46 5.50 5.81 -1.44
C ASP A 46 5.75 4.77 -2.55
N ARG A 47 6.01 3.51 -2.20
CA ARG A 47 6.24 2.42 -3.16
C ARG A 47 5.16 1.38 -3.07
N VAL A 48 4.59 1.01 -4.23
CA VAL A 48 3.67 -0.13 -4.33
C VAL A 48 4.44 -1.42 -4.01
N VAL A 49 4.05 -2.10 -2.94
CA VAL A 49 4.65 -3.38 -2.50
C VAL A 49 3.76 -4.57 -2.84
N MET A 50 2.44 -4.36 -2.98
CA MET A 50 1.48 -5.41 -3.32
C MET A 50 0.34 -4.86 -4.18
N ALA A 51 -0.26 -5.74 -4.97
CA ALA A 51 -1.43 -5.47 -5.79
C ALA A 51 -2.37 -6.69 -5.79
N GLY A 52 -3.67 -6.45 -5.60
CA GLY A 52 -4.70 -7.48 -5.57
C GLY A 52 -4.73 -8.22 -4.25
N ASP A 53 -4.46 -9.52 -4.29
CA ASP A 53 -4.53 -10.36 -3.10
C ASP A 53 -3.44 -9.96 -2.09
N VAL A 54 -3.88 -9.44 -0.94
CA VAL A 54 -2.98 -8.92 0.09
C VAL A 54 -2.63 -10.03 1.05
N ASP A 55 -1.44 -10.60 0.89
CA ASP A 55 -0.88 -11.56 1.83
C ASP A 55 -0.36 -10.83 3.06
N VAL A 56 -1.14 -10.92 4.12
CA VAL A 56 -0.87 -10.29 5.40
C VAL A 56 0.47 -10.71 5.99
N TYR A 57 0.86 -11.98 5.88
CA TYR A 57 2.13 -12.46 6.45
C TYR A 57 3.34 -11.88 5.73
N LYS A 58 3.24 -11.72 4.40
CA LYS A 58 4.29 -11.05 3.62
C LYS A 58 4.38 -9.58 3.99
N LEU A 59 3.24 -8.92 4.22
CA LEU A 59 3.21 -7.50 4.57
C LEU A 59 3.84 -7.28 5.94
N THR A 60 3.49 -8.09 6.95
CA THR A 60 4.11 -8.01 8.29
C THR A 60 5.59 -8.30 8.24
N SER A 61 6.03 -9.31 7.48
CA SER A 61 7.47 -9.63 7.33
C SER A 61 8.25 -8.47 6.71
N LEU A 62 7.66 -7.78 5.72
CA LEU A 62 8.25 -6.60 5.08
C LEU A 62 8.35 -5.42 6.05
N LEU A 63 7.31 -5.20 6.87
CA LEU A 63 7.31 -4.16 7.90
C LEU A 63 8.34 -4.47 8.99
N ASP A 64 8.43 -5.71 9.47
CA ASP A 64 9.41 -6.13 10.48
C ASP A 64 10.84 -5.92 10.00
N GLN A 65 11.12 -6.25 8.73
CA GLN A 65 12.43 -6.03 8.12
C GLN A 65 12.79 -4.54 8.07
N LYS A 66 11.82 -3.67 7.77
CA LYS A 66 12.03 -2.22 7.70
C LYS A 66 12.21 -1.58 9.08
N LEU A 67 11.46 -2.03 10.08
CA LEU A 67 11.50 -1.47 11.44
C LEU A 67 12.71 -1.97 12.26
N SER A 68 13.31 -3.10 11.87
CA SER A 68 14.50 -3.65 12.51
C SER A 68 15.82 -3.12 11.95
N ALA A 69 15.78 -2.34 10.87
CA ALA A 69 16.94 -1.76 10.18
C ALA A 69 17.24 -0.34 10.69
#